data_AF-A0A1H7ALP9-F1
#
_entry.id   AF-A0A1H7ALP9-F1
#
_cell.length_a   1.000
_cell.length_b   1.000
_cell.length_c   1.000
_cell.angle_alpha   90.00
_cell.angle_beta   90.00
_cell.angle_gamma   90.00
#
_symmetry.space_group_name_H-M   'P 1'
#
loop_
_entity.id
_entity.type
_entity.pdbx_description
1 polymer ?
#
loop_
_entity_poly.entity_id
_entity_poly.type
_entity_poly.pdbx_seq_one_letter_code
_entity_poly.pdbx_strand_id
1 'polypeptide(L)'
;PGPSPGSVAGASPYHLAVQVGSRYEGMLVALPVEHWPTWADGSASTLAQRLLELARHIKPGQVATSKRGPKVKKTREWVDGAAARAHVSTARVIEASKGKRP
;
A
#
# COMPACT_ATOMS: atom_id res chain seq x y z
N PRO A 1 20.15 15.76 26.64
CA PRO A 1 20.07 14.86 25.46
C PRO A 1 18.70 14.16 25.40
N GLY A 2 17.69 14.84 24.83
CA GLY A 2 16.40 14.21 24.52
C GLY A 2 16.48 13.41 23.22
N PRO A 3 15.66 12.37 23.04
CA PRO A 3 15.70 11.56 21.82
C PRO A 3 15.35 12.42 20.59
N SER A 4 16.16 12.33 19.54
CA SER A 4 15.89 12.95 18.24
C SER A 4 14.54 12.51 17.69
N PRO A 5 13.76 13.40 17.04
CA PRO A 5 12.48 13.04 16.43
C PRO A 5 12.76 12.17 15.21
N GLY A 6 12.89 10.87 15.44
CA GLY A 6 12.86 9.88 14.38
C GLY A 6 11.52 10.00 13.67
N SER A 7 11.54 10.50 12.42
CA SER A 7 10.43 10.54 11.47
C SER A 7 9.35 9.51 11.82
N VAL A 8 8.22 10.02 12.33
CA VAL A 8 6.99 9.24 12.49
C VAL A 8 6.61 8.78 11.10
N ALA A 9 6.80 7.50 10.82
CA ALA A 9 6.37 6.90 9.57
C ALA A 9 4.85 7.08 9.47
N GLY A 10 4.39 7.80 8.46
CA GLY A 10 2.95 7.96 8.20
C GLY A 10 2.26 6.62 7.97
N ALA A 11 0.94 6.57 8.12
CA ALA A 11 0.19 5.37 7.81
C ALA A 11 0.23 5.07 6.31
N SER A 12 0.49 3.82 5.94
CA SER A 12 0.44 3.32 4.57
C SER A 12 -1.02 2.99 4.20
N PRO A 13 -1.60 3.64 3.18
CA PRO A 13 -2.95 3.32 2.72
C PRO A 13 -3.10 1.85 2.32
N TYR A 14 -2.04 1.25 1.76
CA TYR A 14 -2.01 -0.17 1.41
C TYR A 14 -2.13 -1.07 2.64
N HIS A 15 -1.34 -0.82 3.70
CA HIS A 15 -1.42 -1.64 4.91
C HIS A 15 -2.75 -1.46 5.64
N LEU A 16 -3.34 -0.26 5.61
CA LEU A 16 -4.69 -0.01 6.11
C LEU A 16 -5.73 -0.83 5.34
N ALA A 17 -5.70 -0.78 4.01
CA ALA A 17 -6.64 -1.54 3.17
C ALA A 17 -6.53 -3.05 3.40
N VAL A 18 -5.31 -3.58 3.49
CA VAL A 18 -5.08 -5.01 3.81
C VAL A 18 -5.61 -5.35 5.19
N GLN A 19 -5.36 -4.52 6.21
CA GLN A 19 -5.85 -4.77 7.55
C GLN A 19 -7.39 -4.77 7.61
N VAL A 20 -8.03 -3.83 6.92
CA VAL A 20 -9.50 -3.72 6.86
C VAL A 20 -10.09 -4.92 6.12
N GLY A 21 -9.57 -5.22 4.92
CA GLY A 21 -10.04 -6.34 4.10
C GLY A 21 -9.86 -7.68 4.82
N SER A 22 -8.64 -8.02 5.25
CA SER A 22 -8.37 -9.33 5.84
C SER A 22 -9.06 -9.58 7.18
N ARG A 23 -9.41 -8.53 7.95
CA ARG A 23 -9.97 -8.68 9.29
C ARG A 23 -11.49 -8.52 9.35
N TYR A 24 -12.07 -7.77 8.42
CA TYR A 24 -13.48 -7.38 8.48
C TYR A 24 -14.30 -7.78 7.26
N GLU A 25 -13.72 -8.43 6.25
CA GLU A 25 -14.47 -8.90 5.06
C GLU A 25 -15.68 -9.76 5.43
N GLY A 26 -15.54 -10.70 6.38
CA GLY A 26 -16.67 -11.49 6.89
C GLY A 26 -17.70 -10.66 7.66
N MET A 27 -17.27 -9.59 8.35
CA MET A 27 -18.19 -8.66 9.03
C MET A 27 -18.93 -7.76 8.05
N LEU A 28 -18.30 -7.32 6.96
CA LEU A 28 -18.94 -6.48 5.95
C LEU A 28 -20.10 -7.20 5.23
N VAL A 29 -20.00 -8.53 5.09
CA VAL A 29 -21.09 -9.37 4.55
C VAL A 29 -22.15 -9.66 5.62
N ALA A 30 -21.75 -9.76 6.89
CA ALA A 30 -22.62 -10.21 7.97
C ALA A 30 -23.30 -9.06 8.75
N LEU A 31 -22.97 -7.78 8.52
CA LEU A 31 -23.59 -6.65 9.22
C LEU A 31 -24.84 -6.18 8.45
N PRO A 32 -26.05 -6.31 9.01
CA PRO A 32 -27.25 -5.69 8.46
C PRO A 32 -27.09 -4.16 8.39
N VAL A 33 -27.74 -3.53 7.41
CA VAL A 33 -27.65 -2.07 7.16
C VAL A 33 -28.20 -1.26 8.33
N GLU A 34 -29.09 -1.84 9.14
CA GLU A 34 -29.68 -1.25 10.33
C GLU A 34 -28.64 -1.07 11.45
N HIS A 35 -27.53 -1.80 11.39
CA HIS A 35 -26.39 -1.65 12.30
C HIS A 35 -25.30 -0.71 11.76
N TRP A 36 -25.42 -0.25 10.52
CA TRP A 36 -24.57 0.84 10.04
C TRP A 36 -24.99 2.12 10.75
N PRO A 37 -24.11 2.72 11.57
CA PRO A 37 -24.55 3.84 12.38
C PRO A 37 -24.67 5.12 11.52
N THR A 38 -25.49 6.04 12.00
CA THR A 38 -25.86 7.32 11.39
C THR A 38 -24.70 8.29 11.08
N TRP A 39 -23.45 7.92 11.36
CA TRP A 39 -22.29 8.73 10.98
C TRP A 39 -22.05 8.76 9.46
N ALA A 40 -22.66 7.87 8.68
CA ALA A 40 -22.75 8.01 7.23
C ALA A 40 -23.53 9.27 6.81
N ASP A 41 -24.51 9.69 7.62
CA ASP A 41 -25.34 10.88 7.42
C ASP A 41 -24.84 12.09 8.23
N GLY A 42 -23.76 11.91 9.00
CA GLY A 42 -23.18 12.93 9.86
C GLY A 42 -22.36 13.96 9.09
N SER A 43 -22.06 15.09 9.74
CA SER A 43 -21.13 16.07 9.18
C SER A 43 -19.70 15.49 9.11
N ALA A 44 -18.85 16.11 8.29
CA ALA A 44 -17.44 15.70 8.14
C ALA A 44 -16.68 15.65 9.48
N SER A 45 -17.05 16.49 10.47
CA SER A 45 -16.43 16.48 11.80
C SER A 45 -16.82 15.25 12.61
N THR A 46 -18.08 14.81 12.55
CA THR A 46 -18.55 13.58 13.18
C THR A 46 -17.84 12.36 12.59
N LEU A 47 -17.70 12.32 11.26
CA LEU A 47 -16.96 11.26 10.58
C LEU A 47 -15.48 11.26 11.02
N ALA A 48 -14.83 12.42 11.05
CA ALA A 48 -13.44 12.54 11.49
C ALA A 48 -13.23 12.08 12.94
N GLN A 49 -14.13 12.43 13.86
CA GLN A 49 -14.09 11.96 15.25
C GLN A 49 -14.19 10.43 15.35
N ARG A 50 -15.11 9.82 14.59
CA ARG A 50 -15.24 8.36 14.55
C ARG A 50 -14.01 7.68 13.98
N LEU A 51 -13.42 8.21 12.92
CA LEU A 51 -12.18 7.68 12.36
C LEU A 51 -11.02 7.77 13.36
N LEU A 52 -10.94 8.85 14.14
CA LEU A 52 -9.95 8.99 15.21
C LEU A 52 -10.18 7.98 16.34
N GLU A 53 -11.42 7.76 16.76
CA GLU A 53 -11.75 6.73 17.76
C GLU A 53 -11.32 5.34 17.29
N LEU A 54 -11.67 4.96 16.05
CA LEU A 54 -11.27 3.69 15.46
C LEU A 54 -9.74 3.56 15.35
N ALA A 55 -9.05 4.64 14.96
CA ALA A 55 -7.60 4.65 14.82
C ALA A 55 -6.88 4.35 16.14
N ARG A 56 -7.45 4.67 17.30
CA ARG A 56 -6.88 4.35 18.63
C ARG A 56 -6.75 2.86 18.89
N HIS A 57 -7.53 2.03 18.19
CA HIS A 57 -7.49 0.58 18.33
C HIS A 57 -6.50 -0.09 17.38
N ILE A 58 -5.89 0.66 16.45
CA ILE A 58 -4.92 0.15 15.48
C ILE A 58 -3.51 0.24 16.07
N LYS A 59 -2.71 -0.83 15.97
CA LYS A 59 -1.28 -0.78 16.32
C LYS A 59 -0.52 -0.02 15.21
N PRO A 60 0.05 1.18 15.49
CA PRO A 60 0.63 2.02 14.44
C PRO A 60 1.76 1.34 13.65
N GLY A 61 2.57 0.51 14.31
CA GLY A 61 3.65 -0.23 13.65
C GLY A 61 3.20 -1.23 12.58
N GLN A 62 1.96 -1.73 12.64
CA GLN A 62 1.42 -2.66 11.64
C GLN A 62 0.97 -1.95 10.36
N VAL A 63 0.65 -0.66 10.46
CA VAL A 63 0.13 0.14 9.35
C VAL A 63 1.10 1.22 8.90
N ALA A 64 2.27 1.33 9.54
CA ALA A 64 3.29 2.28 9.19
C ALA A 64 3.80 2.05 7.76
N THR A 65 4.11 3.15 7.06
CA THR A 65 4.91 3.09 5.84
C THR A 65 6.32 2.62 6.18
N SER A 66 6.90 1.76 5.34
CA SER A 66 8.30 1.37 5.53
C SER A 66 9.18 2.60 5.32
N LYS A 67 10.18 2.81 6.20
CA LYS A 67 11.24 3.78 5.93
C LYS A 67 12.06 3.27 4.75
N ARG A 68 11.74 3.79 3.56
CA ARG A 68 12.51 3.50 2.37
C ARG A 68 13.72 4.43 2.34
N GLY A 69 14.91 3.86 2.43
CA GLY A 69 16.15 4.60 2.21
C GLY A 69 16.21 5.14 0.77
N PRO A 70 17.09 6.13 0.51
CA PRO A 70 17.40 6.55 -0.85
C PRO A 70 17.73 5.33 -1.72
N LYS A 71 17.28 5.33 -2.98
CA LYS A 71 17.59 4.23 -3.90
C LYS A 71 19.10 4.15 -4.07
N VAL A 72 19.70 3.07 -3.55
CA VAL A 72 21.13 2.82 -3.70
C VAL A 72 21.45 2.74 -5.18
N LYS A 73 22.34 3.62 -5.66
CA LYS A 73 22.89 3.53 -7.01
C LYS A 73 23.79 2.30 -7.04
N LYS A 74 23.34 1.24 -7.71
CA LYS A 74 24.20 0.10 -7.99
C LYS A 74 25.18 0.50 -9.09
N THR A 75 26.49 0.34 -8.84
CA THR A 75 27.50 0.39 -9.90
C THR A 75 27.18 -0.72 -10.88
N ARG A 76 26.97 -0.36 -12.15
CA ARG A 76 26.78 -1.37 -13.20
C ARG A 76 28.16 -1.91 -13.53
N GLU A 77 28.38 -3.18 -13.22
CA GLU A 77 29.50 -3.90 -13.78
C GLU A 77 29.31 -3.99 -15.29
N TRP A 78 30.40 -3.83 -16.04
CA TRP A 78 30.36 -4.00 -17.48
C TRP A 78 30.07 -5.47 -17.77
N VAL A 79 29.05 -5.73 -18.59
CA VAL A 79 28.70 -7.08 -19.02
C VAL A 79 28.63 -7.07 -20.54
N ASP A 80 28.97 -8.21 -21.15
CA ASP A 80 28.85 -8.40 -22.58
C ASP A 80 27.41 -8.11 -23.06
N GLY A 81 27.29 -7.64 -24.32
CA GLY A 81 26.01 -7.26 -24.90
C GLY A 81 24.96 -8.37 -24.99
N ALA A 82 25.38 -9.64 -25.15
CA ALA A 82 24.52 -10.81 -25.11
C ALA A 82 23.99 -11.05 -23.69
N ALA A 83 24.85 -11.08 -22.68
CA ALA A 83 24.44 -11.19 -21.27
C ALA A 83 23.51 -10.03 -20.85
N ALA A 84 23.80 -8.80 -21.28
CA ALA A 84 22.94 -7.64 -21.00
C ALA A 84 21.54 -7.74 -21.65
N ARG A 85 21.41 -8.49 -22.75
CA ARG A 85 20.15 -8.68 -23.50
C ARG A 85 19.45 -10.00 -23.18
N ALA A 86 20.03 -10.86 -22.34
CA ALA A 86 19.42 -12.13 -21.92
C ALA A 86 18.08 -11.91 -21.21
N HIS A 87 17.94 -10.80 -20.48
CA HIS A 87 16.66 -10.38 -19.92
C HIS A 87 15.80 -9.67 -20.96
N VAL A 88 14.72 -10.33 -21.39
CA VAL A 88 13.68 -9.74 -22.23
C VAL A 88 12.53 -9.28 -21.34
N SER A 89 12.13 -8.01 -21.45
CA SER A 89 10.95 -7.50 -20.75
C SER A 89 9.67 -7.98 -21.42
N THR A 90 8.57 -8.09 -20.67
CA THR A 90 7.24 -8.44 -21.20
C THR A 90 6.85 -7.55 -22.38
N ALA A 91 7.18 -6.25 -22.32
CA ALA A 91 6.95 -5.32 -23.41
C ALA A 91 7.65 -5.74 -24.72
N ARG A 92 8.90 -6.22 -24.63
CA ARG A 92 9.69 -6.66 -25.78
C ARG A 92 9.19 -7.98 -26.36
N VAL A 93 8.65 -8.87 -25.52
CA VAL A 93 7.94 -10.09 -25.96
C VAL A 93 6.65 -9.72 -26.71
N ILE A 94 5.87 -8.79 -26.15
CA ILE A 94 4.64 -8.30 -26.78
C ILE A 94 4.95 -7.63 -28.12
N GLU A 95 5.98 -6.78 -28.20
CA GLU A 95 6.40 -6.14 -29.45
C GLU A 95 6.83 -7.15 -30.51
N ALA A 96 7.64 -8.14 -30.15
CA ALA A 96 8.04 -9.22 -31.06
C ALA A 96 6.84 -10.05 -31.57
N SER A 97 5.79 -10.21 -30.76
CA SER A 97 4.58 -10.92 -31.17
C SER A 97 3.66 -10.13 -32.11
N LYS A 98 3.76 -8.79 -32.15
CA LYS A 98 2.90 -7.96 -33.01
C LYS A 98 3.10 -8.23 -34.50
N GLY A 99 4.31 -8.60 -34.92
CA GLY A 99 4.64 -8.96 -36.30
C GLY A 99 4.36 -10.42 -36.67
N LYS A 100 3.93 -11.26 -35.72
CA LYS A 100 3.71 -12.71 -35.89
C LYS A 100 2.25 -13.13 -35.69
N ARG A 101 1.30 -12.19 -35.68
CA ARG A 101 -0.13 -12.53 -35.73
C ARG A 101 -0.43 -13.19 -37.09
N PRO A 102 -1.10 -14.36 -37.13
CA PRO A 102 -1.61 -14.91 -38.37
C PRO A 102 -2.63 -13.97 -39.01
#